data_AF-A0A4Q3T799-F1
#
_entry.id   AF-A0A4Q3T799-F1
#
_cell.length_a   1.000
_cell.length_b   1.000
_cell.length_c   1.000
_cell.angle_alpha   90.00
_cell.angle_beta   90.00
_cell.angle_gamma   90.00
#
_symmetry.space_group_name_H-M   'P 1'
#
loop_
_entity.id
_entity.type
_entity.pdbx_description
1 polymer ?
#
loop_
_entity_poly.entity_id
_entity_poly.type
_entity_poly.pdbx_seq_one_letter_code
_entity_poly.pdbx_strand_id
1 'polypeptide(L)' 'YPLFEGTFETPFIGDYRTDLTAHVFRSLAEAMGAAIHISVTGQDDHHKTEAVYKAFGRALRQAIRVEGDTVPSTKGVL' A
#
# COMPACT_ATOMS: atom_id res chain seq x y z
N TYR A 1 7.74 6.74 -3.77
CA TYR A 1 7.48 7.59 -2.58
C TYR A 1 6.49 6.88 -1.68
N PRO A 2 6.87 6.47 -0.46
CA PRO A 2 5.96 5.80 0.47
C PRO A 2 5.50 6.71 1.62
N LEU A 3 4.19 6.73 1.88
CA LEU A 3 3.59 7.30 3.09
C LEU A 3 2.72 6.23 3.76
N PHE A 4 2.93 6.01 5.07
CA PHE A 4 2.16 5.06 5.85
C PHE A 4 1.74 5.69 7.18
N GLU A 5 0.43 5.80 7.39
CA GLU A 5 -0.17 6.34 8.60
C GLU A 5 -1.00 5.25 9.28
N GLY A 6 -0.55 4.79 10.44
CA GLY A 6 -1.24 3.76 11.20
C GLY A 6 -0.35 3.19 12.28
N THR A 7 -0.95 2.78 13.39
CA THR A 7 -0.25 2.17 14.53
C THR A 7 -0.70 0.72 14.67
N PHE A 8 0.25 -0.14 15.04
CA PHE A 8 0.01 -1.53 15.39
C PHE A 8 0.49 -1.74 16.83
N GLU A 9 -0.34 -2.36 17.67
CA GLU A 9 -0.05 -2.52 19.11
C GLU A 9 0.46 -3.93 19.42
N THR A 10 -0.14 -4.92 18.78
CA THR A 10 0.20 -6.34 18.88
C THR A 10 1.44 -6.61 18.04
N PRO A 11 2.51 -7.19 18.58
CA PRO A 11 3.74 -7.41 17.82
C PRO A 11 3.61 -8.48 16.73
N PHE A 12 2.69 -9.44 16.90
CA PHE A 12 2.49 -10.56 15.98
C PHE A 12 1.01 -10.88 15.74
N ILE A 13 0.67 -11.27 14.51
CA ILE A 13 -0.59 -11.92 14.12
C ILE A 13 -0.22 -13.30 13.59
N GLY A 14 -0.42 -14.35 14.39
CA GLY A 14 0.18 -15.65 14.09
C GLY A 14 1.71 -15.51 14.01
N ASP A 15 2.30 -15.89 12.87
CA ASP A 15 3.74 -15.75 12.62
C ASP A 15 4.12 -14.41 11.95
N TYR A 16 3.14 -13.56 11.64
CA TYR A 16 3.37 -12.28 10.95
C TYR A 16 3.64 -11.15 11.93
N ARG A 17 4.80 -10.49 11.78
CA ARG A 17 5.17 -9.28 12.52
C ARG A 17 4.40 -8.06 12.01
N THR A 18 3.58 -7.44 12.86
CA THR A 18 2.66 -6.37 12.45
C THR A 18 3.37 -5.09 12.01
N ASP A 19 4.53 -4.80 12.61
CA ASP A 19 5.42 -3.69 12.25
C ASP A 19 5.94 -3.81 10.82
N LEU A 20 6.01 -5.02 10.26
CA LEU A 20 6.40 -5.22 8.87
C LEU A 20 5.37 -4.70 7.86
N THR A 21 4.12 -4.45 8.25
CA THR A 21 3.10 -3.94 7.31
C THR A 21 3.55 -2.64 6.67
N ALA A 22 4.02 -1.68 7.47
CA ALA A 22 4.55 -0.42 6.95
C ALA A 22 5.82 -0.64 6.09
N HIS A 23 6.68 -1.58 6.47
CA HIS A 23 7.88 -1.92 5.72
C HIS A 23 7.57 -2.53 4.35
N VAL A 24 6.60 -3.44 4.26
CA VAL A 24 6.16 -4.06 2.99
C VAL A 24 5.77 -2.97 2.00
N PHE A 25 4.95 -2.00 2.40
CA PHE A 25 4.51 -0.94 1.49
C PHE A 25 5.56 0.10 1.17
N ARG A 26 6.53 0.33 2.09
CA ARG A 26 7.73 1.10 1.78
C ARG A 26 8.53 0.44 0.66
N SER A 27 8.90 -0.84 0.86
CA SER A 27 9.69 -1.60 -0.12
C SER A 27 8.95 -1.77 -1.44
N LEU A 28 7.63 -1.95 -1.41
CA LEU A 28 6.81 -2.08 -2.61
C LEU A 28 6.79 -0.78 -3.42
N ALA A 29 6.64 0.38 -2.77
CA ALA A 29 6.65 1.68 -3.45
C ALA A 29 8.00 1.94 -4.14
N GLU A 30 9.09 1.59 -3.48
CA GLU A 30 10.45 1.74 -4.00
C GLU A 30 10.69 0.80 -5.19
N ALA A 31 10.37 -0.49 -5.04
CA ALA A 31 10.59 -1.49 -6.08
C ALA A 31 9.72 -1.25 -7.33
N MET A 32 8.49 -0.75 -7.15
CA MET A 32 7.59 -0.45 -8.26
C MET A 32 7.87 0.89 -8.94
N GLY A 33 8.70 1.76 -8.34
CA GLY A 33 8.81 3.14 -8.79
C GLY A 33 7.50 3.93 -8.63
N ALA A 34 6.67 3.57 -7.66
CA ALA A 34 5.34 4.13 -7.47
C ALA A 34 5.25 5.06 -6.24
N ALA A 35 4.28 5.97 -6.26
CA ALA A 35 3.83 6.67 -5.06
C ALA A 35 2.72 5.83 -4.39
N ILE A 36 2.94 5.39 -3.16
CA ILE A 36 1.97 4.58 -2.39
C ILE A 36 1.71 5.27 -1.06
N HIS A 37 0.44 5.62 -0.83
CA HIS A 37 -0.02 6.26 0.39
C HIS A 37 -1.06 5.35 1.06
N ILE A 38 -0.85 5.03 2.33
CA ILE A 38 -1.73 4.19 3.12
C ILE A 38 -2.05 4.90 4.42
N SER A 39 -3.33 4.90 4.78
CA SER A 39 -3.81 5.32 6.08
C SER A 39 -4.76 4.24 6.62
N VAL A 40 -4.58 3.84 7.87
CA VAL A 40 -5.39 2.81 8.51
C VAL A 40 -5.68 3.17 9.96
N THR A 41 -6.94 3.03 10.35
CA THR A 41 -7.43 3.21 11.72
C THR A 41 -8.22 1.96 12.15
N GLY A 42 -8.24 1.68 13.45
CA GLY A 42 -8.94 0.51 13.98
C GLY A 42 -8.30 0.00 15.27
N GLN A 43 -9.06 -0.80 16.02
CA GLN A 43 -8.62 -1.38 17.28
C GLN A 43 -7.92 -2.73 17.09
N ASP A 44 -8.37 -3.54 16.13
CA ASP A 44 -7.83 -4.88 15.89
C ASP A 44 -6.73 -4.87 14.82
N ASP A 45 -5.53 -5.33 15.17
CA ASP A 45 -4.38 -5.31 14.27
C ASP A 45 -4.48 -6.31 13.12
N HIS A 46 -5.20 -7.42 13.29
CA HIS A 46 -5.46 -8.38 12.22
C HIS A 46 -6.32 -7.71 11.14
N HIS A 47 -7.43 -7.11 11.54
CA HIS A 47 -8.31 -6.38 10.63
C HIS A 47 -7.63 -5.19 9.99
N LYS A 48 -6.80 -4.42 10.74
CA LYS A 48 -6.02 -3.32 10.15
C LYS A 48 -5.06 -3.82 9.08
N THR A 49 -4.31 -4.88 9.37
CA THR A 49 -3.36 -5.48 8.42
C THR A 49 -4.11 -5.93 7.16
N GLU A 50 -5.19 -6.70 7.32
CA GLU A 50 -5.99 -7.19 6.22
C GLU A 50 -6.63 -6.05 5.40
N ALA A 51 -7.15 -5.02 6.07
CA ALA A 51 -7.75 -3.85 5.43
C ALA A 51 -6.74 -3.10 4.56
N VAL A 52 -5.50 -2.95 5.02
CA VAL A 52 -4.42 -2.32 4.24
C VAL A 52 -4.16 -3.10 2.94
N TYR A 53 -3.97 -4.42 3.01
CA TYR A 53 -3.72 -5.23 1.81
C TYR A 53 -4.91 -5.24 0.84
N LYS A 54 -6.14 -5.35 1.36
CA LYS A 54 -7.35 -5.27 0.54
C LYS A 54 -7.51 -3.92 -0.13
N ALA A 55 -7.31 -2.83 0.61
CA ALA A 55 -7.40 -1.47 0.09
C ALA A 55 -6.34 -1.23 -1.00
N PHE A 56 -5.10 -1.65 -0.76
CA PHE A 56 -4.03 -1.58 -1.75
C PHE A 56 -4.38 -2.37 -3.01
N GLY A 57 -4.83 -3.63 -2.89
CA GLY A 57 -5.20 -4.44 -4.05
C GLY A 57 -6.30 -3.80 -4.91
N ARG A 58 -7.28 -3.13 -4.28
CA ARG A 58 -8.33 -2.38 -4.98
C ARG A 58 -7.77 -1.15 -5.71
N ALA A 59 -6.92 -0.38 -5.04
CA ALA A 59 -6.30 0.82 -5.63
C ALA A 59 -5.35 0.44 -6.78
N LEU A 60 -4.51 -0.57 -6.58
CA LEU A 60 -3.57 -1.07 -7.60
C LEU A 60 -4.32 -1.54 -8.83
N ARG A 61 -5.40 -2.32 -8.67
CA ARG A 61 -6.24 -2.79 -9.79
C ARG A 61 -6.75 -1.63 -10.66
N GLN A 62 -7.09 -0.50 -10.06
CA GLN A 62 -7.51 0.69 -10.79
C GLN A 62 -6.32 1.35 -11.49
N ALA A 63 -5.18 1.48 -10.80
CA ALA A 63 -3.99 2.14 -11.32
C ALA A 63 -3.31 1.41 -12.50
N ILE A 64 -3.35 0.07 -12.52
CA ILE A 64 -2.72 -0.73 -13.58
C ILE A 64 -3.63 -1.02 -14.77
N ARG A 65 -4.88 -0.52 -14.75
CA ARG A 65 -5.81 -0.72 -15.86
C ARG A 65 -5.29 0.03 -17.08
N VAL A 66 -5.20 -0.66 -18.21
CA VAL A 66 -4.87 -0.02 -19.50
C VAL A 66 -6.11 0.75 -19.99
N GLU A 67 -5.95 2.06 -20.15
CA GLU A 67 -6.98 2.95 -20.70
C GLU A 67 -6.37 3.79 -21.83
N GLY A 68 -6.66 3.41 -23.08
CA GLY A 68 -6.08 4.04 -24.26
C GLY A 68 -4.60 3.74 -24.45
N ASP A 69 -3.99 4.46 -25.41
CA ASP A 69 -2.62 4.22 -25.86
C ASP A 69 -1.67 5.39 -25.55
N THR A 70 -2.13 6.37 -24.77
CA THR A 70 -1.36 7.57 -24.44
C THR A 70 -0.70 7.47 -23.07
N VAL A 71 0.48 8.08 -22.92
CA VAL A 71 1.14 8.20 -21.60
C VAL A 71 0.38 9.22 -20.76
N PRO A 72 -0.17 8.86 -19.58
CA PRO A 72 -0.97 9.76 -18.76
C PRO A 72 -0.08 10.73 -17.95
N SER A 73 0.68 11.57 -18.65
CA SER A 73 1.61 12.53 -18.07
C SER A 73 1.72 13.77 -18.96
N THR A 74 1.57 14.97 -18.39
CA THR A 74 1.75 16.24 -19.13
C THR A 74 3.18 16.45 -19.61
N LYS A 75 4.14 15.73 -19.02
CA LYS A 75 5.55 15.71 -19.44
C LYS A 75 5.82 14.68 -20.54
N GLY A 76 4.83 13.85 -20.90
CA GLY A 76 4.96 12.80 -21.92
C GLY A 76 5.77 11.57 -21.48
N VAL A 77 6.18 11.50 -20.22
CA VAL A 77 7.02 10.42 -19.66
C VAL A 77 6.57 10.04 -18.24
N LEU A 78 6.81 8.78 -17.85
CA LEU A 78 6.60 8.20 -16.52
C LEU A 78 7.81 7.33 -16.15
#